data_AF-A0A1E5A9Z8-F1
#
_entry.id   AF-A0A1E5A9Z8-F1
#
_cell.length_a   1.000
_cell.length_b   1.000
_cell.length_c   1.000
_cell.angle_alpha   90.00
_cell.angle_beta   90.00
_cell.angle_gamma   90.00
#
_symmetry.space_group_name_H-M   'P 1'
#
loop_
_entity.id
_entity.type
_entity.pdbx_description
1 polymer ?
#
loop_
_entity_poly.entity_id
_entity_poly.type
_entity_poly.pdbx_seq_one_letter_code
_entity_poly.pdbx_strand_id
1 'polypeptide(L)'
;MRFKSWPRHAFTDTPRKRAALRRKQRMEREALPLFADQIAEEQPSEDQVMENRARAWSDQEIRDRSARAGKWREARRMIDSMPKDERRAVRRAWDCAPYPADPSYLLSVLHSYSLGRIDLKRPPFPLSRTDASGARKGSLFATSELFVTILKARDIAEDPDAHPLAERHAAYHHLQAAASSNKDRTEAMRDRVRASELFLRLGELEECNA
;
A
#
# COMPACT_ATOMS: atom_id res chain seq x y z
N MET A 1 10.65 -0.41 12.66
CA MET A 1 10.77 0.64 11.63
C MET A 1 10.02 0.19 10.39
N ARG A 2 9.06 0.98 9.94
CA ARG A 2 8.23 0.77 8.78
C ARG A 2 9.07 0.59 7.51
N PHE A 3 8.74 -0.40 6.68
CA PHE A 3 9.37 -0.63 5.39
C PHE A 3 8.33 -1.04 4.34
N LYS A 4 8.54 -0.65 3.08
CA LYS A 4 7.77 -1.10 1.94
C LYS A 4 8.55 -2.20 1.22
N SER A 5 7.95 -3.39 1.13
CA SER A 5 8.49 -4.51 0.36
C SER A 5 8.64 -4.14 -1.12
N TRP A 6 9.67 -4.68 -1.77
CA TRP A 6 9.84 -4.53 -3.21
C TRP A 6 8.81 -5.41 -3.94
N PRO A 7 8.01 -4.86 -4.85
CA PRO A 7 7.05 -5.65 -5.62
C PRO A 7 7.80 -6.63 -6.53
N ARG A 8 7.27 -7.85 -6.69
CA ARG A 8 7.86 -8.87 -7.56
C ARG A 8 6.97 -9.06 -8.77
N HIS A 9 7.51 -8.79 -9.95
CA HIS A 9 6.82 -8.98 -11.22
C HIS A 9 7.77 -9.65 -12.20
N ALA A 10 7.37 -10.80 -12.73
CA ALA A 10 8.14 -11.50 -13.74
C ALA A 10 7.97 -10.82 -15.11
N PHE A 11 8.99 -10.90 -15.96
CA PHE A 11 8.83 -10.53 -17.36
C PHE A 11 7.97 -11.58 -18.07
N THR A 12 6.78 -11.18 -18.52
CA THR A 12 5.93 -12.03 -19.36
C THR A 12 6.09 -11.63 -20.82
N ASP A 13 6.48 -12.56 -21.68
CA ASP A 13 6.34 -12.36 -23.12
C ASP A 13 4.86 -12.38 -23.49
N THR A 14 4.41 -11.38 -24.24
CA THR A 14 2.99 -11.22 -24.58
C THR A 14 2.83 -10.87 -26.05
N PRO A 15 1.71 -11.26 -26.69
CA PRO A 15 1.42 -10.87 -28.08
C PRO A 15 1.52 -9.37 -28.29
N ARG A 16 1.13 -8.56 -27.30
CA ARG A 16 1.22 -7.09 -27.34
C ARG A 16 2.67 -6.60 -27.41
N LYS A 17 3.59 -7.20 -26.66
CA LYS A 17 5.03 -6.85 -26.69
C LYS A 17 5.67 -7.21 -28.03
N ARG A 18 5.32 -8.37 -28.60
CA ARG A 18 5.76 -8.80 -29.93
C ARG A 18 5.21 -7.90 -31.04
N ALA A 19 3.91 -7.58 -31.01
CA ALA A 19 3.31 -6.64 -31.96
C ALA A 19 3.94 -5.25 -31.88
N ALA A 20 4.28 -4.76 -30.68
CA ALA A 20 5.02 -3.51 -30.52
C ALA A 20 6.42 -3.57 -31.13
N LEU A 21 7.12 -4.71 -31.01
CA LEU A 21 8.42 -4.93 -31.66
C LEU A 21 8.29 -4.90 -33.19
N ARG A 22 7.32 -5.63 -33.77
CA ARG A 22 7.07 -5.61 -35.22
C ARG A 22 6.83 -4.20 -35.75
N ARG A 23 6.01 -3.41 -35.03
CA ARG A 23 5.76 -2.01 -35.39
C ARG A 23 7.04 -1.18 -35.35
N LYS A 24 7.87 -1.35 -34.30
CA LYS A 24 9.16 -0.68 -34.20
C LYS A 24 10.07 -1.04 -35.38
N GLN A 25 10.25 -2.33 -35.65
CA GLN A 25 11.09 -2.83 -36.73
C GLN A 25 10.61 -2.36 -38.11
N ARG A 26 9.28 -2.30 -38.31
CA ARG A 26 8.70 -1.73 -39.53
C ARG A 26 9.03 -0.24 -39.67
N MET A 27 8.83 0.56 -38.61
CA MET A 27 9.16 1.99 -38.63
C MET A 27 10.66 2.24 -38.88
N GLU A 28 11.54 1.40 -38.36
CA GLU A 28 12.99 1.48 -38.62
C GLU A 28 13.31 1.27 -40.12
N ARG A 29 12.66 0.31 -40.79
CA ARG A 29 12.83 0.08 -42.24
C ARG A 29 12.23 1.20 -43.08
N GLU A 30 11.04 1.67 -42.71
CA GLU A 30 10.35 2.77 -43.41
C GLU A 30 11.10 4.10 -43.28
N ALA A 31 11.86 4.31 -42.19
CA ALA A 31 12.65 5.52 -41.98
C ALA A 31 13.85 5.63 -42.94
N LEU A 32 14.39 4.50 -43.41
CA LEU A 32 15.54 4.45 -44.31
C LEU A 32 15.25 3.50 -45.50
N PRO A 33 14.39 3.90 -46.45
CA PRO A 33 13.91 2.99 -47.51
C PRO A 33 15.00 2.40 -48.40
N LEU A 34 16.06 3.16 -48.68
CA LEU A 34 17.20 2.69 -49.49
C LEU A 34 17.99 1.56 -48.81
N PHE A 35 17.89 1.44 -47.49
CA PHE A 35 18.56 0.43 -46.69
C PHE A 35 17.58 -0.58 -46.08
N ALA A 36 16.31 -0.59 -46.51
CA ALA A 36 15.26 -1.37 -45.86
C ALA A 36 15.56 -2.88 -45.80
N ASP A 37 16.14 -3.43 -46.87
CA ASP A 37 16.50 -4.86 -46.95
C ASP A 37 17.68 -5.19 -46.03
N GLN A 38 18.71 -4.34 -46.00
CA GLN A 38 19.85 -4.49 -45.09
C GLN A 38 19.41 -4.39 -43.63
N ILE A 39 18.54 -3.41 -43.30
CA ILE A 39 17.97 -3.26 -41.96
C ILE A 39 17.12 -4.48 -41.58
N ALA A 40 16.35 -5.04 -42.52
CA ALA A 40 15.57 -6.24 -42.26
C ALA A 40 16.45 -7.46 -41.94
N GLU A 41 17.58 -7.60 -42.63
CA GLU A 41 18.55 -8.68 -42.40
C GLU A 41 19.26 -8.55 -41.04
N GLU A 42 19.62 -7.33 -40.64
CA GLU A 42 20.25 -7.05 -39.35
C GLU A 42 19.28 -7.13 -38.16
N GLN A 43 17.97 -7.06 -38.41
CA GLN A 43 16.98 -7.04 -37.35
C GLN A 43 16.91 -8.40 -36.63
N PRO A 44 17.03 -8.42 -35.28
CA PRO A 44 16.96 -9.65 -34.53
C PRO A 44 15.56 -10.27 -34.56
N SER A 45 15.50 -11.60 -34.41
CA SER A 45 14.22 -12.31 -34.32
C SER A 45 13.42 -11.90 -33.08
N GLU A 46 12.10 -12.05 -33.15
CA GLU A 46 11.24 -11.70 -32.01
C GLU A 46 11.58 -12.48 -30.76
N ASP A 47 11.86 -13.78 -30.90
CA ASP A 47 12.21 -14.66 -29.79
C ASP A 47 13.52 -14.21 -29.14
N GLN A 48 14.54 -13.87 -29.95
CA GLN A 48 15.82 -13.37 -29.47
C GLN A 48 15.64 -12.04 -28.69
N VAL A 49 14.81 -11.13 -29.19
CA VAL A 49 14.55 -9.86 -28.50
C VAL A 49 13.79 -10.07 -27.20
N MET A 50 12.77 -10.94 -27.17
CA MET A 50 12.01 -11.21 -25.95
C MET A 50 12.87 -11.91 -24.91
N GLU A 51 13.72 -12.84 -25.31
CA GLU A 51 14.68 -13.50 -24.42
C GLU A 51 15.71 -12.50 -23.84
N ASN A 52 16.28 -11.64 -24.70
CA ASN A 52 17.18 -10.57 -24.25
C ASN A 52 16.50 -9.62 -23.26
N ARG A 53 15.24 -9.27 -23.49
CA ARG A 53 14.45 -8.44 -22.57
C ARG A 53 14.18 -9.15 -21.25
N ALA A 54 13.93 -10.46 -21.27
CA ALA A 54 13.73 -11.24 -20.05
C ALA A 54 15.02 -11.32 -19.20
N ARG A 55 16.18 -11.54 -19.85
CA ARG A 55 17.50 -11.47 -19.19
C ARG A 55 17.74 -10.09 -18.58
N ALA A 56 17.61 -9.04 -19.38
CA ALA A 56 17.82 -7.66 -18.94
C ALA A 56 16.88 -7.26 -17.79
N TRP A 57 15.61 -7.70 -17.84
CA TRP A 57 14.66 -7.50 -16.75
C TRP A 57 15.14 -8.12 -15.44
N SER A 58 15.60 -9.37 -15.49
CA SER A 58 16.09 -10.10 -14.31
C SER A 58 17.32 -9.43 -13.71
N ASP A 59 18.28 -9.05 -14.55
CA ASP A 59 19.48 -8.32 -14.12
C ASP A 59 19.12 -6.98 -13.49
N GLN A 60 18.20 -6.23 -14.11
CA GLN A 60 17.74 -4.95 -13.58
C GLN A 60 17.04 -5.13 -12.23
N GLU A 61 16.18 -6.14 -12.09
CA GLU A 61 15.49 -6.42 -10.82
C GLU A 61 16.49 -6.71 -9.69
N ILE A 62 17.53 -7.50 -9.97
CA ILE A 62 18.60 -7.81 -9.00
C ILE A 62 19.34 -6.54 -8.61
N ARG A 63 19.73 -5.71 -9.59
CA ARG A 63 20.43 -4.44 -9.35
C ARG A 63 19.60 -3.49 -8.51
N ASP A 64 18.34 -3.27 -8.87
CA ASP A 64 17.44 -2.35 -8.17
C ASP A 64 17.17 -2.78 -6.73
N ARG A 65 16.93 -4.09 -6.53
CA ARG A 65 16.74 -4.66 -5.19
C ARG A 65 18.00 -4.53 -4.34
N SER A 66 19.17 -4.78 -4.92
CA SER A 66 20.45 -4.66 -4.23
C SER A 66 20.76 -3.21 -3.85
N ALA A 67 20.54 -2.27 -4.78
CA ALA A 67 20.70 -0.84 -4.54
C ALA A 67 19.75 -0.36 -3.44
N ARG A 68 18.47 -0.76 -3.50
CA ARG A 68 17.47 -0.45 -2.45
C ARG A 68 17.87 -1.02 -1.09
N ALA A 69 18.33 -2.27 -1.04
CA ALA A 69 18.80 -2.89 0.19
C ALA A 69 20.04 -2.16 0.74
N GLY A 70 20.95 -1.71 -0.13
CA GLY A 70 22.08 -0.86 0.21
C GLY A 70 21.65 0.40 0.96
N LYS A 71 20.72 1.17 0.38
CA LYS A 71 20.16 2.38 1.00
C LYS A 71 19.49 2.11 2.36
N TRP A 72 18.81 0.98 2.51
CA TRP A 72 18.24 0.59 3.81
C TRP A 72 19.31 0.32 4.86
N ARG A 73 20.39 -0.39 4.50
CA ARG A 73 21.50 -0.65 5.42
C ARG A 73 22.21 0.65 5.79
N GLU A 74 22.41 1.54 4.83
CA GLU A 74 22.97 2.88 5.06
C GLU A 74 22.13 3.68 6.07
N ALA A 75 20.83 3.83 5.83
CA ALA A 75 19.95 4.56 6.75
C ALA A 75 19.96 3.95 8.16
N ARG A 76 19.96 2.61 8.27
CA ARG A 76 20.05 1.93 9.57
C ARG A 76 21.38 2.18 10.26
N ARG A 77 22.50 2.14 9.55
CA ARG A 77 23.82 2.49 10.12
C ARG A 77 23.84 3.92 10.66
N MET A 78 23.29 4.88 9.92
CA MET A 78 23.19 6.28 10.37
C MET A 78 22.34 6.42 11.65
N ILE A 79 21.22 5.68 11.73
CA ILE A 79 20.36 5.66 12.92
C ILE A 79 21.07 4.99 14.10
N ASP A 80 21.80 3.90 13.84
CA ASP A 80 22.47 3.12 14.86
C ASP A 80 23.75 3.80 15.38
N SER A 81 24.34 4.75 14.64
CA SER A 81 25.42 5.62 15.13
C SER A 81 24.93 6.74 16.06
N MET A 82 23.63 7.03 16.10
CA MET A 82 23.08 8.08 16.98
C MET A 82 22.98 7.63 18.44
N PRO A 83 22.99 8.58 19.41
CA PRO A 83 22.67 8.33 20.80
C PRO A 83 21.34 7.58 20.96
N LYS A 84 21.24 6.77 22.02
CA LYS A 84 20.10 5.86 22.23
C LYS A 84 18.74 6.58 22.20
N ASP A 85 18.68 7.81 22.70
CA ASP A 85 17.43 8.58 22.81
C ASP A 85 17.00 9.14 21.46
N GLU A 86 17.96 9.64 20.68
CA GLU A 86 17.74 10.10 19.30
C GLU A 86 17.34 8.96 18.40
N ARG A 87 18.02 7.81 18.51
CA ARG A 87 17.65 6.58 17.80
C ARG A 87 16.19 6.19 18.03
N ARG A 88 15.72 6.27 19.29
CA ARG A 88 14.32 5.96 19.63
C ARG A 88 13.36 6.99 19.03
N ALA A 89 13.69 8.28 19.11
CA ALA A 89 12.88 9.36 18.54
C ALA A 89 12.76 9.23 17.02
N VAL A 90 13.87 9.04 16.31
CA VAL A 90 13.90 8.88 14.85
C VAL A 90 13.08 7.67 14.40
N ARG A 91 13.25 6.51 15.05
CA ARG A 91 12.47 5.30 14.72
C ARG A 91 10.97 5.52 14.95
N ARG A 92 10.58 6.18 16.05
CA ARG A 92 9.18 6.53 16.34
C ARG A 92 8.62 7.50 15.30
N ALA A 93 9.35 8.57 14.98
CA ALA A 93 8.95 9.55 13.98
C ALA A 93 8.76 8.89 12.60
N TRP A 94 9.68 8.02 12.20
CA TRP A 94 9.58 7.31 10.91
C TRP A 94 8.36 6.38 10.81
N ASP A 95 8.00 5.71 11.90
CA ASP A 95 6.81 4.84 11.97
C ASP A 95 5.49 5.62 11.87
N CYS A 96 5.54 6.95 12.06
CA CYS A 96 4.41 7.87 11.96
C CYS A 96 4.51 8.81 10.75
N ALA A 97 5.62 8.75 10.00
CA ALA A 97 5.88 9.71 8.94
C ALA A 97 4.86 9.55 7.80
N PRO A 98 4.38 10.67 7.23
CA PRO A 98 3.40 10.67 6.13
C PRO A 98 4.00 10.28 4.78
N TYR A 99 5.30 9.96 4.75
CA TYR A 99 6.02 9.60 3.53
C TYR A 99 5.90 8.09 3.24
N PRO A 100 6.09 7.64 1.99
CA PRO A 100 6.24 6.23 1.69
C PRO A 100 7.37 5.59 2.50
N ALA A 101 7.21 4.33 2.89
CA ALA A 101 8.21 3.58 3.64
C ALA A 101 9.37 3.14 2.73
N ASP A 102 10.04 4.11 2.13
CA ASP A 102 11.07 3.99 1.13
C ASP A 102 12.40 4.52 1.69
N PRO A 103 13.53 3.84 1.44
CA PRO A 103 14.80 4.24 2.04
C PRO A 103 15.27 5.62 1.53
N SER A 104 14.91 6.04 0.32
CA SER A 104 15.32 7.34 -0.21
C SER A 104 14.67 8.50 0.56
N TYR A 105 13.39 8.34 0.93
CA TYR A 105 12.70 9.30 1.80
C TYR A 105 13.29 9.30 3.21
N LEU A 106 13.60 8.13 3.77
CA LEU A 106 14.24 8.05 5.09
C LEU A 106 15.60 8.75 5.08
N LEU A 107 16.45 8.48 4.08
CA LEU A 107 17.76 9.12 3.96
C LEU A 107 17.63 10.65 3.82
N SER A 108 16.66 11.14 3.05
CA SER A 108 16.38 12.59 2.93
C SER A 108 15.93 13.21 4.27
N VAL A 109 15.09 12.50 5.03
CA VAL A 109 14.67 12.93 6.38
C VAL A 109 15.86 12.94 7.35
N LEU A 110 16.70 11.90 7.34
CA LEU A 110 17.91 11.84 8.18
C LEU A 110 18.90 12.94 7.81
N HIS A 111 19.06 13.23 6.52
CA HIS A 111 19.87 14.34 6.05
C HIS A 111 19.32 15.68 6.54
N SER A 112 18.02 15.92 6.39
CA SER A 112 17.37 17.14 6.90
C SER A 112 17.50 17.29 8.42
N TYR A 113 17.43 16.18 9.15
CA TYR A 113 17.67 16.14 10.60
C TYR A 113 19.12 16.50 10.94
N SER A 114 20.10 15.94 10.22
CA SER A 114 21.52 16.25 10.41
C SER A 114 21.86 17.72 10.13
N LEU A 115 21.12 18.36 9.22
CA LEU A 115 21.24 19.79 8.92
C LEU A 115 20.46 20.68 9.90
N GLY A 116 19.77 20.12 10.90
CA GLY A 116 18.95 20.86 11.85
C GLY A 116 17.68 21.49 11.24
N ARG A 117 17.31 21.13 10.01
CA ARG A 117 16.11 21.67 9.33
C ARG A 117 14.81 21.12 9.92
N ILE A 118 14.88 19.92 10.50
CA ILE A 118 13.77 19.28 11.19
C ILE A 118 14.26 18.72 12.52
N ASP A 119 13.42 18.78 13.55
CA ASP A 119 13.66 18.07 14.80
C ASP A 119 12.79 16.82 14.85
N LEU A 120 13.41 15.63 14.84
CA LEU A 120 12.68 14.36 14.90
C LEU A 120 12.26 13.95 16.33
N LYS A 121 12.70 14.69 17.37
CA LYS A 121 12.12 14.59 18.72
C LYS A 121 10.76 15.29 18.80
N ARG A 122 10.55 16.32 17.97
CA ARG A 122 9.30 17.08 17.81
C ARG A 122 8.94 17.19 16.33
N PRO A 123 8.58 16.07 15.67
CA PRO A 123 8.41 16.06 14.23
C PRO A 123 7.28 16.98 13.76
N PRO A 124 7.37 17.54 12.54
CA PRO A 124 6.39 18.47 11.99
C PRO A 124 5.08 17.78 11.54
N PHE A 125 4.85 16.53 11.98
CA PHE A 125 3.69 15.72 11.62
C PHE A 125 3.18 14.95 12.85
N PRO A 126 1.88 14.58 12.88
CA PRO A 126 1.31 13.82 13.98
C PRO A 126 2.00 12.47 14.18
N LEU A 127 2.16 12.05 15.44
CA LEU A 127 2.73 10.76 15.80
C LEU A 127 1.70 9.60 15.70
N SER A 128 0.79 9.68 14.73
CA SER A 128 -0.16 8.62 14.38
C SER A 128 0.51 7.61 13.46
N ARG A 129 0.36 6.30 13.74
CA ARG A 129 0.97 5.24 12.92
C ARG A 129 0.50 5.29 11.46
N THR A 130 1.44 5.17 10.53
CA THR A 130 1.18 5.12 9.09
C THR A 130 1.43 3.72 8.53
N ASP A 131 0.80 3.40 7.40
CA ASP A 131 1.11 2.19 6.63
C ASP A 131 2.27 2.43 5.66
N ALA A 132 2.69 1.40 4.93
CA ALA A 132 3.86 1.47 4.04
C ALA A 132 3.77 2.52 2.91
N SER A 133 2.56 3.02 2.59
CA SER A 133 2.37 4.10 1.63
C SER A 133 2.60 5.50 2.22
N GLY A 134 2.54 5.63 3.55
CA GLY A 134 2.53 6.92 4.24
C GLY A 134 1.12 7.39 4.59
N ALA A 135 0.08 6.71 4.08
CA ALA A 135 -1.27 6.91 4.55
C ALA A 135 -1.36 6.58 6.04
N ARG A 136 -2.04 7.42 6.81
CA ARG A 136 -2.39 7.09 8.19
C ARG A 136 -3.12 5.75 8.15
N LYS A 137 -2.76 4.83 9.05
CA LYS A 137 -3.66 3.71 9.30
C LYS A 137 -4.92 4.37 9.81
N GLY A 138 -5.93 4.47 8.93
CA GLY A 138 -7.25 4.96 9.25
C GLY A 138 -7.63 4.21 10.50
N SER A 139 -7.51 4.93 11.61
CA SER A 139 -8.19 4.57 12.80
C SER A 139 -9.64 4.74 12.38
N LEU A 140 -10.43 3.67 12.38
CA LEU A 140 -11.88 3.80 12.47
C LEU A 140 -12.29 4.72 13.64
N PHE A 141 -11.34 5.02 14.53
CA PHE A 141 -11.40 5.85 15.73
C PHE A 141 -10.63 7.16 15.56
N ALA A 142 -10.60 7.74 14.35
CA ALA A 142 -9.99 9.06 14.14
C ALA A 142 -10.70 10.16 14.95
N THR A 143 -11.96 9.91 15.33
CA THR A 143 -12.72 10.59 16.38
C THR A 143 -13.12 9.57 17.44
N SER A 144 -13.06 9.95 18.73
CA SER A 144 -13.56 9.10 19.83
C SER A 144 -15.02 8.71 19.62
N GLU A 145 -15.80 9.63 19.04
CA GLU A 145 -17.22 9.44 18.72
C GLU A 145 -17.44 8.20 17.86
N LEU A 146 -16.78 8.07 16.70
CA LEU A 146 -16.98 6.91 15.81
C LEU A 146 -16.57 5.58 16.46
N PHE A 147 -15.57 5.59 17.36
CA PHE A 147 -15.21 4.40 18.12
C PHE A 147 -16.31 3.96 19.05
N VAL A 148 -16.83 4.89 19.84
CA VAL A 148 -17.90 4.65 20.80
C VAL A 148 -19.15 4.20 20.05
N THR A 149 -19.45 4.82 18.89
CA THR A 149 -20.56 4.40 18.04
C THR A 149 -20.40 2.97 17.52
N ILE A 150 -19.20 2.57 17.10
CA ILE A 150 -18.94 1.20 16.63
C ILE A 150 -19.00 0.20 17.80
N LEU A 151 -18.50 0.55 18.99
CA LEU A 151 -18.62 -0.30 20.16
C LEU A 151 -20.09 -0.47 20.59
N LYS A 152 -20.87 0.63 20.61
CA LYS A 152 -22.32 0.57 20.87
C LYS A 152 -23.03 -0.26 19.82
N ALA A 153 -22.65 -0.15 18.54
CA ALA A 153 -23.23 -0.96 17.47
C ALA A 153 -22.92 -2.46 17.61
N ARG A 154 -21.75 -2.82 18.16
CA ARG A 154 -21.39 -4.21 18.46
C ARG A 154 -22.17 -4.76 19.65
N ASP A 155 -22.31 -3.96 20.71
CA ASP A 155 -23.13 -4.27 21.89
C ASP A 155 -24.59 -4.54 21.51
N ILE A 156 -25.18 -3.65 20.69
CA ILE A 156 -26.53 -3.84 20.12
C ILE A 156 -26.63 -5.13 19.30
N ALA A 157 -25.56 -5.54 18.60
CA ALA A 157 -25.60 -6.77 17.81
C ALA A 157 -25.48 -8.05 18.66
N GLU A 158 -25.00 -7.97 19.90
CA GLU A 158 -24.95 -9.11 20.82
C GLU A 158 -26.33 -9.42 21.43
N ASP A 159 -27.14 -8.39 21.72
CA ASP A 159 -28.52 -8.54 22.17
C ASP A 159 -29.47 -7.56 21.44
N PRO A 160 -29.81 -7.82 20.17
CA PRO A 160 -30.57 -6.87 19.36
C PRO A 160 -31.99 -6.64 19.85
N ASP A 161 -32.58 -7.59 20.56
CA ASP A 161 -33.96 -7.52 21.01
C ASP A 161 -34.15 -6.58 22.21
N ALA A 162 -33.09 -6.30 22.97
CA ALA A 162 -33.07 -5.32 24.05
C ALA A 162 -33.12 -3.85 23.58
N HIS A 163 -32.92 -3.59 22.29
CA HIS A 163 -32.79 -2.22 21.76
C HIS A 163 -33.94 -1.80 20.83
N PRO A 164 -34.29 -0.51 20.73
CA PRO A 164 -35.29 -0.03 19.78
C PRO A 164 -34.91 -0.32 18.32
N LEU A 165 -35.89 -0.56 17.45
CA LEU A 165 -35.68 -0.88 16.03
C LEU A 165 -34.76 0.14 15.32
N ALA A 166 -34.97 1.45 15.58
CA ALA A 166 -34.15 2.51 15.01
C ALA A 166 -32.66 2.41 15.39
N GLU A 167 -32.35 2.01 16.64
CA GLU A 167 -30.96 1.82 17.08
C GLU A 167 -30.32 0.61 16.40
N ARG A 168 -31.10 -0.45 16.13
CA ARG A 168 -30.65 -1.63 15.38
C ARG A 168 -30.31 -1.28 13.93
N HIS A 169 -31.15 -0.50 13.25
CA HIS A 169 -30.83 -0.02 11.88
C HIS A 169 -29.57 0.84 11.85
N ALA A 170 -29.41 1.74 12.83
CA ALA A 170 -28.18 2.53 12.94
C ALA A 170 -26.96 1.64 13.19
N ALA A 171 -27.06 0.67 14.10
CA ALA A 171 -26.00 -0.27 14.40
C ALA A 171 -25.56 -1.09 13.16
N TYR A 172 -26.52 -1.55 12.35
CA TYR A 172 -26.24 -2.22 11.07
C TYR A 172 -25.35 -1.37 10.15
N HIS A 173 -25.74 -0.11 9.90
CA HIS A 173 -24.96 0.78 9.04
C HIS A 173 -23.58 1.09 9.61
N HIS A 174 -23.46 1.26 10.93
CA HIS A 174 -22.17 1.46 11.59
C HIS A 174 -21.26 0.25 11.48
N LEU A 175 -21.79 -0.98 11.61
CA LEU A 175 -21.03 -2.22 11.44
C LEU A 175 -20.59 -2.42 9.98
N GLN A 176 -21.42 -2.07 8.99
CA GLN A 176 -21.01 -2.08 7.58
C GLN A 176 -19.89 -1.09 7.27
N ALA A 177 -20.00 0.14 7.79
CA ALA A 177 -18.96 1.16 7.67
C ALA A 177 -17.66 0.69 8.34
N ALA A 178 -17.75 0.09 9.53
CA ALA A 178 -16.62 -0.50 10.22
C ALA A 178 -15.98 -1.62 9.37
N ALA A 179 -16.77 -2.60 8.92
CA ALA A 179 -16.29 -3.72 8.11
C ALA A 179 -15.59 -3.32 6.80
N SER A 180 -16.07 -2.27 6.13
CA SER A 180 -15.48 -1.79 4.87
C SER A 180 -14.19 -0.99 5.07
N SER A 181 -14.08 -0.29 6.20
CA SER A 181 -12.97 0.64 6.47
C SER A 181 -11.93 0.10 7.47
N ASN A 182 -12.22 -1.02 8.15
CA ASN A 182 -11.30 -1.65 9.09
C ASN A 182 -10.08 -2.26 8.37
N LYS A 183 -8.87 -1.84 8.76
CA LYS A 183 -7.63 -2.43 8.25
C LYS A 183 -7.31 -3.79 8.89
N ASP A 184 -7.89 -4.12 10.05
CA ASP A 184 -7.81 -5.45 10.65
C ASP A 184 -8.83 -6.37 9.95
N ARG A 185 -8.33 -7.31 9.14
CA ARG A 185 -9.16 -8.21 8.34
C ARG A 185 -10.00 -9.16 9.20
N THR A 186 -9.49 -9.56 10.37
CA THR A 186 -10.20 -10.51 11.24
C THR A 186 -11.40 -9.83 11.88
N GLU A 187 -11.19 -8.62 12.40
CA GLU A 187 -12.27 -7.85 13.01
C GLU A 187 -13.24 -7.30 11.96
N ALA A 188 -12.75 -6.90 10.77
CA ALA A 188 -13.60 -6.55 9.63
C ALA A 188 -14.56 -7.70 9.28
N MET A 189 -14.06 -8.94 9.29
CA MET A 189 -14.88 -10.11 9.00
C MET A 189 -15.94 -10.34 10.07
N ARG A 190 -15.59 -10.19 11.35
CA ARG A 190 -16.55 -10.29 12.47
C ARG A 190 -17.63 -9.23 12.39
N ASP A 191 -17.27 -7.98 12.08
CA ASP A 191 -18.24 -6.89 11.92
C ASP A 191 -19.18 -7.15 10.72
N ARG A 192 -18.72 -7.82 9.65
CA ARG A 192 -19.61 -8.27 8.56
C ARG A 192 -20.62 -9.32 9.02
N VAL A 193 -20.17 -10.29 9.81
CA VAL A 193 -21.05 -11.35 10.33
C VAL A 193 -22.13 -10.74 11.22
N ARG A 194 -21.74 -9.91 12.19
CA ARG A 194 -22.67 -9.17 13.07
C ARG A 194 -23.68 -8.35 12.26
N ALA A 195 -23.22 -7.62 11.24
CA ALA A 195 -24.12 -6.84 10.38
C ALA A 195 -25.11 -7.73 9.60
N SER A 196 -24.67 -8.90 9.13
CA SER A 196 -25.53 -9.85 8.41
C SER A 196 -26.59 -10.47 9.32
N GLU A 197 -26.21 -10.87 10.53
CA GLU A 197 -27.12 -11.42 11.54
C GLU A 197 -28.17 -10.37 11.95
N LEU A 198 -27.72 -9.14 12.20
CA LEU A 198 -28.61 -8.02 12.54
C LEU A 198 -29.59 -7.71 11.40
N PHE A 199 -29.14 -7.76 10.14
CA PHE A 199 -30.00 -7.54 8.96
C PHE A 199 -31.11 -8.60 8.83
N LEU A 200 -30.78 -9.87 9.02
CA LEU A 200 -31.78 -10.95 9.01
C LEU A 200 -32.84 -10.73 10.09
N ARG A 201 -32.41 -10.35 11.29
CA ARG A 201 -33.31 -10.08 12.42
C ARG A 201 -34.19 -8.85 12.20
N LEU A 202 -33.70 -7.83 11.50
CA LEU A 202 -34.51 -6.66 11.11
C LEU A 202 -35.64 -7.08 10.15
N GLY A 203 -35.36 -7.94 9.18
CA GLY A 203 -36.36 -8.46 8.24
C GLY A 203 -37.47 -9.27 8.92
N GLU A 204 -37.12 -10.12 9.89
CA GLU A 204 -38.09 -10.90 10.68
C GLU A 204 -39.09 -10.01 11.45
N LEU A 205 -38.67 -8.82 11.89
CA LEU A 205 -39.49 -7.89 12.66
C LEU A 205 -40.37 -7.00 11.78
N GLU A 206 -39.93 -6.67 10.57
CA GLU A 206 -40.76 -5.98 9.58
C GLU A 206 -41.92 -6.87 9.13
N GLU A 207 -41.68 -8.17 8.96
CA GLU A 207 -42.74 -9.15 8.64
C GLU A 207 -43.72 -9.40 9.81
N CYS A 208 -43.30 -9.25 11.08
CA CYS A 208 -44.22 -9.36 12.23
C CYS A 208 -45.09 -8.12 12.48
N ASN A 209 -44.74 -6.96 11.91
CA ASN A 209 -45.44 -5.70 12.11
C ASN A 209 -46.31 -5.27 10.89
N ALA A 210 -46.37 -6.11 9.86
CA ALA A 210 -47.21 -5.93 8.67
C ALA A 210 -48.52 -6.73 8.78
#